data_AF-A0A9P7DY21-F1
#
_entry.id   AF-A0A9P7DY21-F1
#
_cell.length_a   1.000
_cell.length_b   1.000
_cell.length_c   1.000
_cell.angle_alpha   90.00
_cell.angle_beta   90.00
_cell.angle_gamma   90.00
#
_symmetry.space_group_name_H-M   'P 1'
#
loop_
_entity.id
_entity.type
_entity.pdbx_description
1 polymer ?
#
loop_
_entity_poly.entity_id
_entity_poly.type
_entity_poly.pdbx_seq_one_letter_code
_entity_poly.pdbx_strand_id
1 'polypeptide(L)'
;LSSLTTYVKGLGIKDLETCEQTFSKSNSLALDPWYTSVFHHQQAIDSYFEHNDELEIYGNLTNFLYNNYKQALEILANGKTVPPKVMQDLGVEDKSVFECWPEQEKIYLKGLAQEPEEETLQMEYWQSLVNLSASG
;
A
#
# COMPACT_ATOMS: atom_id res chain seq x y z
N LEU A 1 7.57 0.20 5.36
CA LEU A 1 8.06 -0.14 4.00
C LEU A 1 7.96 -1.64 3.69
N SER A 2 8.28 -2.56 4.60
CA SER A 2 8.12 -4.01 4.37
C SER A 2 6.65 -4.48 4.23
N SER A 3 5.70 -3.64 4.65
CA SER A 3 4.26 -3.86 4.50
C SER A 3 3.71 -3.38 3.15
N LEU A 4 4.48 -2.64 2.36
CA LEU A 4 4.01 -2.15 1.06
C LEU A 4 4.08 -3.26 0.02
N THR A 5 2.96 -3.45 -0.66
CA THR A 5 2.73 -4.47 -1.69
C THR A 5 3.72 -4.38 -2.85
N THR A 6 4.20 -3.17 -3.17
CA THR A 6 5.18 -2.87 -4.23
C THR A 6 6.50 -3.63 -4.08
N TYR A 7 6.95 -3.92 -2.85
CA TYR A 7 8.24 -4.56 -2.59
C TYR A 7 8.14 -6.08 -2.37
N VAL A 8 6.93 -6.66 -2.46
CA VAL A 8 6.71 -8.10 -2.31
C VAL A 8 6.70 -8.76 -3.67
N LYS A 9 7.78 -9.46 -4.02
CA LYS A 9 7.88 -10.18 -5.29
C LYS A 9 6.78 -11.25 -5.38
N GLY A 10 6.04 -11.24 -6.49
CA GLY A 10 4.97 -12.22 -6.76
C GLY A 10 3.56 -11.76 -6.36
N LEU A 11 3.40 -10.58 -5.76
CA LEU A 11 2.07 -10.06 -5.42
C LEU A 11 1.26 -9.61 -6.67
N GLY A 12 1.94 -9.29 -7.77
CA GLY A 12 1.30 -8.93 -9.04
C GLY A 12 0.60 -7.58 -8.98
N ILE A 13 -0.60 -7.49 -9.59
CA ILE A 13 -1.43 -6.28 -9.64
C ILE A 13 -2.28 -6.12 -8.34
N LYS A 14 -2.12 -7.04 -7.37
CA LYS A 14 -2.95 -7.04 -6.17
C LYS A 14 -2.43 -6.04 -5.14
N ASP A 15 -3.30 -5.11 -4.73
CA ASP A 15 -3.04 -4.11 -3.68
C ASP A 15 -3.45 -4.56 -2.27
N LEU A 16 -4.10 -5.73 -2.14
CA LEU A 16 -4.62 -6.29 -0.88
C LEU A 16 -5.62 -5.37 -0.13
N GLU A 17 -6.08 -4.29 -0.76
CA GLU A 17 -6.96 -3.30 -0.13
C GLU A 17 -8.30 -3.93 0.30
N THR A 18 -8.83 -4.85 -0.50
CA THR A 18 -10.05 -5.60 -0.16
C THR A 18 -9.92 -6.41 1.13
N CYS A 19 -8.72 -6.93 1.42
CA CYS A 19 -8.47 -7.65 2.68
C CYS A 19 -8.54 -6.68 3.86
N GLU A 20 -7.88 -5.53 3.76
CA GLU A 20 -7.90 -4.50 4.81
C GLU A 20 -9.33 -4.00 5.08
N GLN A 21 -10.11 -3.74 4.03
CA GLN A 21 -11.49 -3.31 4.16
C GLN A 21 -12.36 -4.37 4.86
N THR A 22 -12.17 -5.66 4.52
CA THR A 22 -12.91 -6.77 5.13
C THR A 22 -12.58 -6.90 6.62
N PHE A 23 -11.29 -6.87 6.99
CA PHE A 23 -10.89 -6.92 8.40
C PHE A 23 -11.36 -5.69 9.18
N SER A 24 -11.30 -4.50 8.58
CA SER A 24 -11.80 -3.28 9.20
C SER A 24 -13.29 -3.36 9.51
N LYS A 25 -14.11 -3.84 8.57
CA LYS A 25 -15.55 -4.04 8.79
C LYS A 25 -15.82 -5.09 9.87
N SER A 26 -15.03 -6.16 9.93
CA SER A 26 -15.16 -7.20 10.97
C SER A 26 -14.93 -6.69 12.40
N ASN A 27 -14.23 -5.57 12.57
CA ASN A 27 -14.07 -4.93 13.89
C ASN A 27 -15.41 -4.49 14.51
N SER A 28 -16.49 -4.35 13.73
CA SER A 28 -17.83 -4.10 14.26
C SER A 28 -18.32 -5.21 15.20
N LEU A 29 -17.85 -6.45 15.02
CA LEU A 29 -18.15 -7.59 15.88
C LEU A 29 -17.40 -7.54 17.22
N ALA A 30 -16.34 -6.73 17.32
CA ALA A 30 -15.56 -6.62 18.56
C ALA A 30 -16.34 -5.97 19.71
N LEU A 31 -17.49 -5.35 19.42
CA LEU A 31 -18.40 -4.77 20.41
C LEU A 31 -19.28 -5.82 21.11
N ASP A 32 -19.20 -7.10 20.71
CA ASP A 32 -19.97 -8.16 21.34
C ASP A 32 -19.69 -8.20 22.85
N PRO A 33 -20.73 -8.22 23.70
CA PRO A 33 -20.56 -8.09 25.13
C PRO A 33 -19.78 -9.28 25.66
N TRP A 34 -18.88 -9.00 26.62
CA TRP A 34 -18.01 -9.93 27.34
C TRP A 34 -18.76 -11.09 28.05
N TYR A 35 -20.08 -11.11 27.98
CA TYR A 35 -20.99 -12.10 28.55
C TYR A 35 -21.59 -13.07 27.53
N THR A 36 -21.24 -12.95 26.23
CA THR A 36 -21.63 -13.95 25.23
C THR A 36 -20.86 -15.25 25.46
N SER A 37 -21.56 -16.37 25.35
CA SER A 37 -20.90 -17.67 25.34
C SER A 37 -20.02 -17.80 24.09
N VAL A 38 -18.99 -18.66 24.16
CA VAL A 38 -18.14 -18.97 23.00
C VAL A 38 -18.97 -19.39 21.78
N PHE A 39 -20.06 -20.14 22.02
CA PHE A 39 -20.98 -20.56 20.98
C PHE A 39 -21.70 -19.39 20.29
N HIS A 40 -22.23 -18.43 21.06
CA HIS A 40 -22.94 -17.29 20.50
C HIS A 40 -22.01 -16.31 19.79
N HIS A 41 -20.77 -16.16 20.29
CA HIS A 41 -19.76 -15.37 19.61
C HIS A 41 -19.38 -15.99 18.25
N GLN A 42 -19.13 -17.30 18.21
CA GLN A 42 -18.87 -18.01 16.94
C GLN A 42 -20.05 -17.88 15.97
N GLN A 43 -21.27 -18.04 16.47
CA GLN A 43 -22.48 -17.86 15.65
C GLN A 43 -22.61 -16.43 15.09
N ALA A 44 -22.25 -15.41 15.86
CA ALA A 44 -22.29 -14.01 15.43
C ALA A 44 -21.24 -13.72 14.34
N ILE A 45 -20.02 -14.26 14.49
CA ILE A 45 -18.97 -14.19 13.47
C ILE A 45 -19.44 -14.87 12.18
N ASP A 46 -19.93 -16.11 12.27
CA ASP A 46 -20.37 -16.88 11.10
C ASP A 46 -21.51 -16.16 10.37
N SER A 47 -22.53 -15.72 11.10
CA SER A 47 -23.69 -15.00 10.51
C SER A 47 -23.28 -13.69 9.85
N TYR A 48 -22.30 -12.99 10.42
CA TYR A 48 -21.79 -11.74 9.86
C TYR A 48 -21.07 -11.98 8.53
N PHE A 49 -20.17 -12.97 8.46
CA PHE A 49 -19.45 -13.28 7.24
C PHE A 49 -20.37 -13.83 6.15
N GLU A 50 -21.36 -14.65 6.50
CA GLU A 50 -22.38 -15.12 5.57
C GLU A 50 -23.17 -13.97 4.93
N HIS A 51 -23.63 -13.02 5.75
CA HIS A 51 -24.37 -11.85 5.27
C HIS A 51 -23.51 -10.91 4.42
N ASN A 52 -22.26 -10.66 4.86
CA ASN A 52 -21.32 -9.82 4.14
C ASN A 52 -20.90 -10.46 2.80
N ASP A 53 -20.79 -11.79 2.75
CA ASP A 53 -20.53 -12.54 1.53
C ASP A 53 -21.64 -12.32 0.50
N GLU A 54 -22.89 -12.55 0.89
CA GLU A 54 -24.07 -12.44 0.01
C GLU A 54 -24.31 -11.02 -0.52
N LEU A 55 -24.14 -9.99 0.32
CA LEU A 55 -24.50 -8.62 -0.04
C LEU A 55 -23.39 -7.84 -0.73
N GLU A 56 -22.12 -8.10 -0.39
CA GLU A 56 -21.03 -7.20 -0.79
C GLU A 56 -19.86 -7.93 -1.44
N ILE A 57 -19.43 -9.08 -0.91
CA ILE A 57 -18.17 -9.70 -1.37
C ILE A 57 -18.30 -10.25 -2.79
N TYR A 58 -19.38 -10.92 -3.16
CA TYR A 58 -19.49 -11.48 -4.52
C TYR A 58 -19.46 -10.40 -5.61
N GLY A 59 -20.17 -9.29 -5.41
CA GLY A 59 -20.18 -8.16 -6.34
C GLY A 59 -18.81 -7.49 -6.43
N ASN A 60 -18.19 -7.21 -5.28
CA ASN A 60 -16.87 -6.58 -5.22
C ASN A 60 -15.78 -7.48 -5.80
N LEU A 61 -15.81 -8.78 -5.52
CA LEU A 61 -14.87 -9.76 -6.06
C LEU A 61 -15.00 -9.88 -7.58
N THR A 62 -16.22 -9.89 -8.11
CA THR A 62 -16.44 -9.96 -9.56
C THR A 62 -15.89 -8.73 -10.26
N ASN A 63 -16.17 -7.54 -9.72
CA ASN A 63 -15.61 -6.28 -10.24
C ASN A 63 -14.09 -6.25 -10.14
N PHE A 64 -13.52 -6.69 -9.01
CA PHE A 64 -12.08 -6.79 -8.80
C PHE A 64 -11.43 -7.71 -9.84
N LEU A 65 -11.96 -8.91 -10.05
CA LEU A 65 -11.45 -9.85 -11.06
C LEU A 65 -11.55 -9.27 -12.47
N TYR A 66 -12.68 -8.66 -12.81
CA TYR A 66 -12.90 -8.04 -14.12
C TYR A 66 -11.93 -6.88 -14.38
N ASN A 67 -11.77 -5.98 -13.40
CA ASN A 67 -10.86 -4.84 -13.52
C ASN A 67 -9.41 -5.29 -13.61
N ASN A 68 -8.99 -6.27 -12.81
CA ASN A 68 -7.64 -6.82 -12.88
C ASN A 68 -7.36 -7.53 -14.20
N TYR A 69 -8.35 -8.24 -14.75
CA TYR A 69 -8.24 -8.84 -16.07
C TYR A 69 -8.04 -7.79 -17.16
N LYS A 70 -8.85 -6.72 -17.14
CA LYS A 70 -8.71 -5.60 -18.10
C LYS A 70 -7.34 -4.92 -17.96
N GLN A 71 -6.90 -4.65 -16.75
CA GLN A 71 -5.57 -4.08 -16.48
C GLN A 71 -4.45 -4.99 -16.98
N ALA A 72 -4.54 -6.31 -16.75
CA ALA A 72 -3.56 -7.27 -17.26
C ALA A 72 -3.50 -7.26 -18.80
N LEU A 73 -4.64 -7.16 -19.49
CA LEU A 73 -4.67 -7.02 -20.95
C LEU A 73 -4.03 -5.72 -21.42
N GLU A 74 -4.30 -4.60 -20.75
CA GLU A 74 -3.68 -3.31 -21.05
C GLU A 74 -2.16 -3.34 -20.84
N ILE A 75 -1.69 -3.96 -19.75
CA ILE A 75 -0.27 -4.17 -19.48
C ILE A 75 0.37 -5.05 -20.55
N LEU A 76 -0.29 -6.12 -21.01
CA LEU A 76 0.22 -6.98 -22.08
C LEU A 76 0.29 -6.25 -23.43
N ALA A 77 -0.69 -5.40 -23.72
CA ALA A 77 -0.72 -4.60 -24.94
C ALA A 77 0.38 -3.51 -24.95
N ASN A 78 0.53 -2.79 -23.83
CA ASN A 78 1.47 -1.68 -23.69
C ASN A 78 2.90 -2.14 -23.37
N GLY A 79 3.05 -3.28 -22.69
CA GLY A 79 4.34 -3.81 -22.23
C GLY A 79 5.29 -4.23 -23.34
N LYS A 80 4.81 -4.37 -24.58
CA LYS A 80 5.67 -4.66 -25.75
C LYS A 80 6.23 -3.40 -26.41
N THR A 81 5.58 -2.25 -26.25
CA THR A 81 5.87 -1.03 -27.04
C THR A 81 6.40 0.12 -26.19
N VAL A 82 5.92 0.25 -24.95
CA VAL A 82 6.28 1.35 -24.05
C VAL A 82 7.67 1.16 -23.44
N PRO A 83 8.04 -0.02 -22.88
CA PRO A 83 9.32 -0.16 -22.19
C PRO A 83 10.55 0.09 -23.07
N PRO A 84 10.64 -0.43 -24.32
CA PRO A 84 11.82 -0.18 -25.16
C PRO A 84 12.02 1.29 -25.51
N LYS A 85 10.93 2.03 -25.75
CA LYS A 85 10.99 3.47 -26.06
C LYS A 85 11.44 4.28 -24.84
N VAL A 86 10.83 4.02 -23.69
CA VAL A 86 11.16 4.72 -22.44
C VAL A 86 12.59 4.38 -21.98
N MET A 87 13.03 3.13 -22.14
CA MET A 87 14.42 2.74 -21.89
C MET A 87 15.40 3.50 -22.78
N GLN A 88 15.07 3.67 -24.06
CA GLN A 88 15.89 4.45 -24.99
C GLN A 88 15.93 5.93 -24.58
N ASP A 89 14.79 6.53 -24.25
CA ASP A 89 14.69 7.94 -23.84
C ASP A 89 15.44 8.22 -22.53
N LEU A 90 15.47 7.25 -21.60
CA LEU A 90 16.16 7.35 -20.31
C LEU A 90 17.61 6.81 -20.34
N GLY A 91 18.09 6.31 -21.48
CA GLY A 91 19.44 5.76 -21.62
C GLY A 91 19.69 4.47 -20.81
N VAL A 92 18.64 3.68 -20.54
CA VAL A 92 18.75 2.41 -19.80
C VAL A 92 18.98 1.27 -20.80
N GLU A 93 20.18 0.69 -20.79
CA GLU A 93 20.56 -0.37 -21.73
C GLU A 93 20.12 -1.78 -21.28
N ASP A 94 20.17 -2.05 -19.98
CA ASP A 94 19.88 -3.37 -19.41
C ASP A 94 18.60 -3.36 -18.56
N LYS A 95 17.73 -4.36 -18.80
CA LYS A 95 16.51 -4.58 -18.03
C LYS A 95 16.80 -5.09 -16.61
N SER A 96 17.98 -5.66 -16.36
CA SER A 96 18.38 -6.13 -15.03
C SER A 96 18.38 -5.01 -13.99
N VAL A 97 18.57 -3.76 -14.44
CA VAL A 97 18.52 -2.55 -13.62
C VAL A 97 17.17 -2.39 -12.92
N PHE A 98 16.06 -2.80 -13.56
CA PHE A 98 14.72 -2.72 -12.98
C PHE A 98 14.54 -3.64 -11.76
N GLU A 99 15.31 -4.73 -11.63
CA GLU A 99 15.26 -5.59 -10.44
C GLU A 99 16.02 -4.96 -9.27
N CYS A 100 16.93 -4.02 -9.53
CA CYS A 100 17.71 -3.32 -8.50
C CYS A 100 17.02 -2.06 -7.96
N TRP A 101 16.25 -1.36 -8.79
CA TRP A 101 15.58 -0.11 -8.40
C TRP A 101 14.67 -0.22 -7.17
N PRO A 102 13.84 -1.26 -7.00
CA PRO A 102 12.99 -1.37 -5.81
C PRO A 102 13.79 -1.43 -4.51
N GLU A 103 14.95 -2.11 -4.50
CA GLU A 103 15.79 -2.16 -3.29
C GLU A 103 16.53 -0.83 -3.07
N GLN A 104 16.98 -0.17 -4.13
CA GLN A 104 17.59 1.17 -4.04
C GLN A 104 16.60 2.22 -3.51
N GLU A 105 15.39 2.24 -4.05
CA GLU A 105 14.31 3.11 -3.60
C GLU A 105 13.97 2.84 -2.14
N LYS A 106 13.85 1.57 -1.75
CA LYS A 106 13.60 1.18 -0.35
C LYS A 106 14.71 1.63 0.59
N ILE A 107 15.98 1.58 0.18
CA ILE A 107 17.12 2.12 0.95
C ILE A 107 16.98 3.64 1.08
N TYR A 108 16.70 4.33 -0.02
CA TYR A 108 16.51 5.78 -0.04
C TYR A 108 15.36 6.23 0.88
N LEU A 109 14.19 5.61 0.77
CA LEU A 109 13.01 5.92 1.59
C LEU A 109 13.23 5.61 3.08
N LYS A 110 14.03 4.58 3.41
CA LYS A 110 14.44 4.33 4.80
C LYS A 110 15.35 5.44 5.32
N GLY A 111 16.25 5.95 4.49
CA GLY A 111 17.11 7.09 4.83
C GLY A 111 16.30 8.36 5.10
N LEU A 112 15.21 8.56 4.34
CA LEU A 112 14.31 9.71 4.49
C LEU A 112 13.43 9.66 5.75
N ALA A 113 13.31 8.50 6.40
CA ALA A 113 12.53 8.35 7.64
C ALA A 113 13.22 9.02 8.84
N GLN A 114 14.50 9.35 8.73
CA GLN A 114 15.21 10.28 9.62
C GLN A 114 15.44 11.57 8.86
N GLU A 115 15.09 12.71 9.47
CA GLU A 115 15.61 13.98 8.96
C GLU A 115 17.14 13.93 9.02
N PRO A 116 17.85 14.36 7.96
CA PRO A 116 19.29 14.48 8.01
C PRO A 116 19.66 15.42 9.16
N GLU A 117 20.51 14.97 10.09
CA GLU A 117 20.90 15.75 11.28
C GLU A 117 21.38 17.16 10.90
N GLU A 118 22.02 17.29 9.74
CA GLU A 118 22.50 18.56 9.20
C GLU A 118 21.35 19.50 8.76
N GLU A 119 20.28 18.97 8.18
CA GLU A 119 19.10 19.75 7.79
C GLU A 119 18.27 20.14 9.01
N THR A 120 18.08 19.24 9.98
CA THR A 120 17.42 19.54 11.26
C THR A 120 18.18 20.63 12.02
N LEU A 121 19.51 20.53 12.12
CA LEU A 121 20.35 21.52 12.80
C LEU A 121 20.29 22.90 12.11
N GLN A 122 20.29 22.94 10.77
CA GLN A 122 20.15 24.19 10.02
C GLN A 122 18.77 24.81 10.21
N MET A 123 17.70 24.01 10.23
CA MET A 123 16.35 24.48 10.50
C MET A 123 16.21 25.01 11.94
N GLU A 124 16.72 24.29 12.94
CA GLU A 124 16.71 24.73 14.35
C GLU A 124 17.50 26.03 14.57
N TYR A 125 18.66 26.15 13.92
CA TYR A 125 19.47 27.36 13.95
C TYR A 125 18.74 28.55 13.32
N TRP A 126 18.15 28.35 12.14
CA TRP A 126 17.35 29.39 11.47
C TRP A 126 16.14 29.80 12.32
N GLN A 127 15.41 28.85 12.89
CA GLN A 127 14.28 29.10 13.79
C GLN A 127 14.71 29.95 14.98
N SER A 128 15.89 29.64 15.55
CA SER A 128 16.47 30.38 16.66
C SER A 128 16.81 31.82 16.29
N LEU A 129 17.40 32.06 15.12
CA LEU A 129 17.67 33.41 14.62
C LEU A 129 16.38 34.24 14.40
N VAL A 130 15.34 33.61 13.84
CA VAL A 130 14.04 34.27 13.62
C VAL A 130 13.41 34.68 14.94
N ASN A 131 13.37 33.77 15.92
CA ASN A 131 12.82 34.06 17.26
C ASN A 131 13.58 35.18 17.97
N LEU A 132 14.91 35.24 17.79
CA LEU A 132 15.76 36.27 18.36
C LEU A 132 15.49 37.65 17.73
N SER A 133 15.24 37.69 16.42
CA SER A 133 14.87 38.92 15.72
C SER A 133 13.44 39.40 15.99
N ALA A 134 12.50 38.50 16.29
CA ALA A 134 11.12 38.83 16.62
C ALA A 134 10.91 39.27 18.08
N SER A 135 11.90 39.05 18.95
CA SER A 135 11.86 39.39 20.38
C SER A 135 12.49 40.74 20.73
N GLY A 136 12.92 41.52 19.73
CA GLY A 136 13.47 42.88 19.88
C GLY A 136 12.58 43.93 19.26
#